data_AF-A0A5K3FQ38-F1
#
_entry.id   AF-A0A5K3FQ38-F1
#
_cell.length_a   1.000
_cell.length_b   1.000
_cell.length_c   1.000
_cell.angle_alpha   90.00
_cell.angle_beta   90.00
_cell.angle_gamma   90.00
#
_symmetry.space_group_name_H-M   'P 1'
#
loop_
_entity.id
_entity.type
_entity.pdbx_description
1 polymer ?
#
loop_
_entity_poly.entity_id
_entity_poly.type
_entity_poly.pdbx_seq_one_letter_code
_entity_poly.pdbx_strand_id
1 'polypeptide(L)'
;MLLSVSLSINECLLFEADLWTLSPPCQPFTRMGKQKQGMDTRSSSLRTIIDLIRRIKPPAILLENVKGFEGSDAWRSLIETLVCCDYDIRQFLLTPLQFGVPNCRLRYYLVAKLRTEPQRSMFSFGQTPINSTDASTEADSNILRFPIFDVPLLPNCQCIVCTEKARNITSIEDHYAAYVPLCRPIQEFLLPKTDVPEYLFLSKSDKERFYRILDIVSPESHKSACFTKGYGQRFEGTGSFLTLTRVPPADTDATFPPTLRAFHSKEIANLMCFPADFEFPEEVTEKQRKRLLGNSINVLVVAHILNWAFSTN
;
A
#
# COMPACT_ATOMS: atom_id res chain seq x y z
N MET A 1 14.57 -8.31 -24.86
CA MET A 1 14.41 -6.96 -25.44
C MET A 1 13.18 -6.36 -24.79
N LEU A 2 13.32 -5.66 -23.66
CA LEU A 2 12.19 -4.94 -23.05
C LEU A 2 12.02 -3.65 -23.87
N LEU A 3 10.99 -3.57 -24.69
CA LEU A 3 10.57 -2.32 -25.31
C LEU A 3 10.22 -1.37 -24.16
N SER A 4 11.10 -0.43 -23.85
CA SER A 4 10.71 0.73 -23.05
C SER A 4 9.82 1.59 -23.93
N VAL A 5 8.51 1.33 -23.89
CA VAL A 5 7.53 2.22 -24.50
C VAL A 5 7.54 3.48 -23.64
N SER A 6 8.24 4.52 -24.09
CA SER A 6 8.12 5.86 -23.52
C SER A 6 7.04 6.58 -24.27
N LEU A 7 5.98 6.99 -23.59
CA LEU A 7 4.98 7.89 -24.16
C LEU A 7 5.65 9.22 -24.51
N SER A 8 5.43 9.69 -25.73
CA SER A 8 5.77 11.04 -26.16
C SER A 8 4.82 12.07 -25.53
N ILE A 9 5.24 13.33 -25.49
CA ILE A 9 4.39 14.43 -24.99
C ILE A 9 3.08 14.50 -25.79
N ASN A 10 3.15 14.35 -27.11
CA ASN A 10 1.98 14.42 -27.97
C ASN A 10 0.98 13.30 -27.65
N GLU A 11 1.46 12.07 -27.42
CA GLU A 11 0.58 10.97 -26.99
C GLU A 11 -0.06 11.26 -25.64
N CYS A 12 0.70 11.79 -24.67
CA CYS A 12 0.13 12.18 -23.38
C CYS A 12 -0.97 13.25 -23.50
N LEU A 13 -0.76 14.25 -24.36
CA LEU A 13 -1.73 15.32 -24.57
C LEU A 13 -3.00 14.82 -25.26
N LEU A 14 -2.92 13.83 -26.14
CA LEU A 14 -4.09 13.24 -26.81
C LEU A 14 -5.06 12.53 -25.84
N PHE A 15 -4.60 12.13 -24.65
CA PHE A 15 -5.48 11.51 -23.66
C PHE A 15 -6.33 12.52 -22.89
N GLU A 16 -5.99 13.81 -22.92
CA GLU A 16 -6.71 14.89 -22.22
C GLU A 16 -7.08 14.54 -20.76
N ALA A 17 -6.19 13.80 -20.07
CA ALA A 17 -6.50 13.23 -18.77
C ALA A 17 -6.38 14.27 -17.64
N ASP A 18 -7.43 14.41 -16.84
CA ASP A 18 -7.48 15.31 -15.68
C ASP A 18 -6.67 14.80 -14.48
N LEU A 19 -6.51 13.48 -14.35
CA LEU A 19 -5.83 12.84 -13.23
C LEU A 19 -4.78 11.84 -13.71
N TRP A 20 -3.55 12.02 -13.23
CA TRP A 20 -2.46 11.07 -13.42
C TRP A 20 -2.27 10.21 -12.18
N THR A 21 -2.52 8.90 -12.28
CA THR A 21 -2.26 7.94 -11.20
C THR A 21 -0.96 7.18 -11.45
N LEU A 22 -0.03 7.21 -10.51
CA LEU A 22 1.34 6.72 -10.70
C LEU A 22 1.80 5.83 -9.54
N SER A 23 2.39 4.68 -9.85
CA SER A 23 3.12 3.82 -8.89
C SER A 23 4.49 3.46 -9.46
N PRO A 24 5.42 4.43 -9.59
CA PRO A 24 6.71 4.20 -10.23
C PRO A 24 7.57 3.22 -9.41
N PRO A 25 8.38 2.36 -10.06
CA PRO A 25 9.17 1.37 -9.36
C PRO A 25 10.26 2.03 -8.49
N CYS A 26 10.33 1.63 -7.23
CA CYS A 26 11.21 2.21 -6.22
C CYS A 26 12.65 1.61 -6.16
N GLN A 27 13.15 1.00 -7.24
CA GLN A 27 14.49 0.38 -7.23
C GLN A 27 15.57 1.34 -7.77
N PRO A 28 16.69 1.58 -7.03
CA PRO A 28 17.12 0.99 -5.76
C PRO A 28 17.11 2.04 -4.62
N PHE A 29 15.94 2.45 -4.12
CA PHE A 29 15.88 3.37 -2.97
C PHE A 29 15.81 2.66 -1.60
N THR A 30 16.05 1.33 -1.57
CA THR A 30 16.06 0.55 -0.32
C THR A 30 17.38 0.72 0.45
N ARG A 31 17.26 1.02 1.76
CA ARG A 31 18.32 1.27 2.78
C ARG A 31 19.49 0.26 2.87
N MET A 32 19.46 -0.86 2.15
CA MET A 32 20.45 -1.95 2.21
C MET A 32 21.21 -2.21 0.90
N GLY A 33 21.37 -1.21 0.05
CA GLY A 33 22.26 -1.27 -1.10
C GLY A 33 23.22 -0.09 -1.07
N LYS A 34 24.52 -0.36 -1.02
CA LYS A 34 25.60 0.64 -1.21
C LYS A 34 25.16 1.70 -2.22
N GLN A 35 25.29 2.98 -1.86
CA GLN A 35 25.19 4.12 -2.76
C GLN A 35 26.19 3.95 -3.92
N LYS A 36 25.84 3.16 -4.92
CA LYS A 36 26.50 3.20 -6.21
C LYS A 36 25.84 4.31 -6.98
N GLN A 37 26.49 5.47 -6.92
CA GLN A 37 26.39 6.50 -7.94
C GLN A 37 26.54 5.81 -9.32
N GLY A 38 25.58 6.05 -10.23
CA GLY A 38 25.71 5.68 -11.64
C GLY A 38 24.66 4.71 -12.16
N MET A 39 23.77 5.24 -13.02
CA MET A 39 23.00 4.53 -14.06
C MET A 39 22.24 3.26 -13.63
N ASP A 40 21.31 3.35 -12.68
CA ASP A 40 20.19 2.40 -12.70
C ASP A 40 19.17 2.89 -13.74
N THR A 41 19.02 2.13 -14.83
CA THR A 41 18.04 2.35 -15.90
C THR A 41 16.60 2.23 -15.39
N ARG A 42 16.37 1.72 -14.18
CA ARG A 42 15.02 1.63 -13.57
C ARG A 42 14.57 2.95 -12.94
N SER A 43 15.52 3.80 -12.51
CA SER A 43 15.27 5.14 -12.00
C SER A 43 15.07 6.19 -13.12
N SER A 44 15.21 5.80 -14.40
CA SER A 44 14.95 6.69 -15.54
C SER A 44 13.47 6.99 -15.70
N SER A 45 12.59 6.03 -15.41
CA SER A 45 11.14 6.16 -15.60
C SER A 45 10.55 7.31 -14.80
N LEU A 46 10.87 7.42 -13.51
CA LEU A 46 10.41 8.53 -12.67
C LEU A 46 10.99 9.87 -13.12
N ARG A 47 12.26 9.91 -13.57
CA ARG A 47 12.84 11.14 -14.13
C ARG A 47 12.12 11.59 -15.39
N THR A 48 11.77 10.66 -16.29
CA THR A 48 10.97 10.95 -17.48
C THR A 48 9.58 11.47 -17.08
N ILE A 49 8.93 10.84 -16.10
CA ILE A 49 7.62 11.31 -15.59
C ILE A 49 7.73 12.72 -15.01
N ILE A 50 8.77 13.03 -14.23
CA ILE A 50 9.01 14.37 -13.68
C ILE A 50 9.19 15.40 -14.82
N ASP A 51 9.93 15.06 -15.89
CA ASP A 51 10.06 15.91 -17.07
C ASP A 51 8.73 16.12 -17.80
N LEU A 52 7.90 15.08 -17.91
CA LEU A 52 6.56 15.19 -18.48
C LEU A 52 5.65 16.08 -17.62
N ILE A 53 5.64 15.92 -16.30
CA ILE A 53 4.87 16.76 -15.37
C ILE A 53 5.26 18.24 -15.54
N ARG A 54 6.56 18.54 -15.64
CA ARG A 54 7.06 19.91 -15.82
C ARG A 54 6.57 20.55 -17.12
N ARG A 55 6.45 19.77 -18.20
CA ARG A 55 6.08 20.27 -19.53
C ARG A 55 4.57 20.33 -19.73
N ILE A 56 3.85 19.28 -19.33
CA ILE A 56 2.42 19.11 -19.58
C ILE A 56 1.59 19.78 -18.49
N LYS A 57 2.06 19.77 -17.24
CA LYS A 57 1.34 20.26 -16.06
C LYS A 57 -0.07 19.65 -15.93
N PRO A 58 -0.19 18.31 -15.74
CA PRO A 58 -1.50 17.68 -15.56
C PRO A 58 -2.32 18.31 -14.43
N PRO A 59 -3.65 18.43 -14.55
CA PRO A 59 -4.47 19.11 -13.54
C PRO A 59 -4.35 18.50 -12.14
N ALA A 60 -4.27 17.17 -12.07
CA ALA A 60 -4.10 16.44 -10.82
C ALA A 60 -3.17 15.24 -10.95
N ILE A 61 -2.50 14.91 -9.84
CA ILE A 61 -1.59 13.77 -9.72
C ILE A 61 -1.88 13.02 -8.42
N LEU A 62 -1.96 11.70 -8.49
CA LEU A 62 -1.88 10.79 -7.36
C LEU A 62 -0.67 9.87 -7.56
N LEU A 63 0.24 9.86 -6.60
CA LEU A 63 1.42 8.99 -6.61
C LEU A 63 1.45 8.11 -5.37
N GLU A 64 1.65 6.81 -5.56
CA GLU A 64 1.94 5.85 -4.50
C GLU A 64 3.40 5.38 -4.60
N ASN A 65 4.04 5.20 -3.44
CA ASN A 65 5.39 4.67 -3.35
C ASN A 65 5.62 3.96 -2.01
N VAL A 66 6.77 3.31 -1.84
CA VAL A 66 7.15 2.65 -0.59
C VAL A 66 7.53 3.65 0.50
N LYS A 67 7.41 3.24 1.76
CA LYS A 67 8.01 3.97 2.89
C LYS A 67 9.53 4.12 2.69
N GLY A 68 10.06 5.31 2.93
CA GLY A 68 11.45 5.69 2.68
C GLY A 68 11.67 6.30 1.28
N PHE A 69 10.62 6.42 0.47
CA PHE A 69 10.68 7.27 -0.72
C PHE A 69 10.80 8.74 -0.33
N GLU A 70 10.08 9.15 0.72
CA GLU A 70 10.26 10.44 1.37
C GLU A 70 11.72 10.66 1.77
N GLY A 71 12.27 11.84 1.47
CA GLY A 71 13.67 12.16 1.75
C GLY A 71 14.70 11.53 0.79
N SER A 72 14.28 10.77 -0.22
CA SER A 72 15.15 10.36 -1.33
C SER A 72 15.40 11.49 -2.33
N ASP A 73 16.45 11.39 -3.16
CA ASP A 73 16.74 12.39 -4.21
C ASP A 73 15.64 12.45 -5.27
N ALA A 74 15.02 11.32 -5.59
CA ALA A 74 13.90 11.26 -6.52
C ALA A 74 12.66 11.97 -5.96
N TRP A 75 12.41 11.83 -4.66
CA TRP A 75 11.38 12.58 -3.98
C TRP A 75 11.67 14.09 -3.98
N ARG A 76 12.90 14.51 -3.67
CA ARG A 76 13.30 15.94 -3.71
C ARG A 76 13.04 16.55 -5.09
N SER A 77 13.51 15.88 -6.15
CA SER A 77 13.32 16.31 -7.53
C SER A 77 11.84 16.42 -7.94
N LEU A 78 11.01 15.47 -7.48
CA LEU A 78 9.56 15.52 -7.69
C LEU A 78 8.93 16.72 -6.98
N ILE A 79 9.21 16.91 -5.69
CA ILE A 79 8.64 18.01 -4.90
C ILE A 79 9.07 19.37 -5.47
N GLU A 80 10.35 19.55 -5.78
CA GLU A 80 10.87 20.77 -6.42
C GLU A 80 10.14 21.06 -7.73
N THR A 81 9.94 20.05 -8.57
CA THR A 81 9.22 20.20 -9.85
C THR A 81 7.77 20.62 -9.64
N LEU A 82 7.07 19.97 -8.70
CA LEU A 82 5.67 20.29 -8.40
C LEU A 82 5.54 21.70 -7.82
N VAL A 83 6.44 22.13 -6.93
CA VAL A 83 6.47 23.49 -6.39
C VAL A 83 6.75 24.52 -7.50
N CYS A 84 7.75 24.28 -8.35
CA CYS A 84 8.06 25.16 -9.49
C CYS A 84 6.91 25.26 -10.51
N CYS A 85 6.05 24.23 -10.59
CA CYS A 85 4.88 24.24 -11.46
C CYS A 85 3.60 24.75 -10.78
N ASP A 86 3.69 25.25 -9.54
CA ASP A 86 2.59 25.77 -8.72
C ASP A 86 1.47 24.76 -8.43
N TYR A 87 1.87 23.55 -8.01
CA TYR A 87 0.93 22.59 -7.44
C TYR A 87 0.72 22.83 -5.94
N ASP A 88 -0.51 22.60 -5.48
CA ASP A 88 -0.79 22.33 -4.07
C ASP A 88 -0.55 20.85 -3.79
N ILE A 89 0.27 20.53 -2.78
CA ILE A 89 0.79 19.17 -2.53
C ILE A 89 0.40 18.70 -1.14
N ARG A 90 -0.05 17.45 -1.03
CA ARG A 90 -0.33 16.76 0.24
C ARG A 90 0.32 15.38 0.22
N GLN A 91 1.00 15.02 1.30
CA GLN A 91 1.77 13.79 1.42
C GLN A 91 1.31 13.00 2.63
N PHE A 92 1.29 11.66 2.53
CA PHE A 92 0.79 10.79 3.59
C PHE A 92 1.63 9.52 3.71
N LEU A 93 1.69 8.96 4.92
CA LEU A 93 2.11 7.59 5.16
C LEU A 93 0.91 6.80 5.70
N LEU A 94 0.43 5.84 4.89
CA LEU A 94 -0.81 5.11 5.17
C LEU A 94 -0.62 3.60 5.08
N THR A 95 -1.34 2.88 5.94
CA THR A 95 -1.41 1.42 5.94
C THR A 95 -2.88 0.94 5.99
N PRO A 96 -3.24 -0.19 5.35
CA PRO A 96 -4.60 -0.73 5.39
C PRO A 96 -5.14 -1.00 6.80
N LEU A 97 -4.25 -1.21 7.80
CA LEU A 97 -4.65 -1.32 9.20
C LEU A 97 -5.49 -0.13 9.65
N GLN A 98 -5.16 1.09 9.20
CA GLN A 98 -5.90 2.32 9.55
C GLN A 98 -7.34 2.34 9.02
N PHE A 99 -7.64 1.44 8.07
CA PHE A 99 -8.93 1.28 7.42
C PHE A 99 -9.60 -0.05 7.81
N GLY A 100 -9.08 -0.73 8.83
CA GLY A 100 -9.70 -1.94 9.38
C GLY A 100 -9.41 -3.21 8.56
N VAL A 101 -8.39 -3.18 7.72
CA VAL A 101 -7.96 -4.32 6.92
C VAL A 101 -6.74 -4.95 7.59
N PRO A 102 -6.73 -6.27 7.88
CA PRO A 102 -5.69 -6.91 8.67
C PRO A 102 -4.39 -7.17 7.89
N ASN A 103 -3.86 -6.16 7.19
CA ASN A 103 -2.62 -6.25 6.41
C ASN A 103 -1.70 -5.04 6.64
N CYS A 104 -0.47 -5.30 7.07
CA CYS A 104 0.56 -4.27 7.18
C CYS A 104 1.14 -3.92 5.81
N ARG A 105 0.66 -2.84 5.19
CA ARG A 105 1.18 -2.35 3.91
C ARG A 105 1.38 -0.84 3.96
N LEU A 106 2.34 -0.40 4.78
CA LEU A 106 2.67 1.01 4.89
C LEU A 106 3.29 1.54 3.58
N ARG A 107 2.68 2.59 3.03
CA ARG A 107 3.06 3.24 1.77
C ARG A 107 3.03 4.75 1.90
N TYR A 108 3.91 5.38 1.13
CA TYR A 108 3.92 6.80 0.88
C TYR A 108 2.89 7.12 -0.20
N TYR A 109 2.12 8.18 0.01
CA TYR A 109 1.19 8.72 -0.96
C TYR A 109 1.44 10.22 -1.13
N LEU A 110 1.31 10.69 -2.36
CA LEU A 110 1.32 12.11 -2.69
C LEU A 110 0.12 12.43 -3.57
N VAL A 111 -0.59 13.49 -3.22
CA VAL A 111 -1.62 14.09 -4.04
C VAL A 111 -1.18 15.50 -4.40
N ALA A 112 -1.30 15.86 -5.67
CA ALA A 112 -1.03 17.20 -6.13
C ALA A 112 -2.17 17.69 -7.03
N LYS A 113 -2.55 18.96 -6.87
CA LYS A 113 -3.48 19.67 -7.76
C LYS A 113 -2.84 20.94 -8.26
N LEU A 114 -2.90 21.19 -9.56
CA LEU A 114 -2.43 22.44 -10.14
C LEU A 114 -3.31 23.59 -9.60
N ARG A 115 -2.70 24.67 -9.09
CA ARG A 115 -3.47 25.81 -8.58
C ARG A 115 -4.14 26.54 -9.73
N THR A 116 -5.44 26.76 -9.60
CA THR A 116 -6.22 27.64 -10.49
C THR A 116 -6.35 29.05 -9.91
N GLU A 117 -6.24 29.18 -8.58
CA GLU A 117 -6.32 30.44 -7.84
C GLU A 117 -5.04 30.61 -7.00
N PRO A 118 -4.31 31.74 -7.13
CA PRO A 118 -3.13 32.00 -6.32
C PRO A 118 -3.45 32.01 -4.83
N GLN A 119 -2.58 31.39 -4.03
CA GLN A 119 -2.64 31.37 -2.55
C GLN A 119 -3.84 30.64 -1.91
N ARG A 120 -4.79 30.11 -2.69
CA ARG A 120 -5.85 29.24 -2.15
C ARG A 120 -5.40 27.79 -2.08
N SER A 121 -5.74 27.11 -0.98
CA SER A 121 -5.59 25.66 -0.88
C SER A 121 -6.58 24.98 -1.83
N MET A 122 -6.09 24.06 -2.67
CA MET A 122 -6.91 23.24 -3.57
C MET A 122 -7.53 22.03 -2.87
N PHE A 123 -7.19 21.85 -1.60
CA PHE A 123 -7.75 20.83 -0.71
C PHE A 123 -8.50 21.50 0.44
N SER A 124 -9.72 21.04 0.71
CA SER A 124 -10.45 21.36 1.92
C SER A 124 -10.02 20.41 3.04
N PHE A 125 -9.34 20.94 4.05
CA PHE A 125 -9.24 20.28 5.35
C PHE A 125 -10.28 20.90 6.29
N GLY A 126 -10.92 20.07 7.12
CA GLY A 126 -11.47 20.54 8.38
C GLY A 126 -10.37 21.25 9.17
N GLN A 127 -10.74 22.27 9.94
CA GLN A 127 -9.79 23.03 10.75
C GLN A 127 -8.89 22.06 11.52
N THR A 128 -7.57 22.24 11.44
CA THR A 128 -6.62 21.61 12.37
C THR A 128 -7.20 21.65 13.78
N PRO A 129 -7.03 20.64 14.64
CA PRO A 129 -7.11 20.88 16.06
C PRO A 129 -5.95 21.83 16.40
N ILE A 130 -6.23 23.12 16.34
CA ILE A 130 -5.57 24.13 17.15
C ILE A 130 -5.90 23.68 18.57
N ASN A 131 -4.99 22.93 19.19
CA ASN A 131 -4.73 22.80 20.63
C ASN A 131 -4.04 21.46 20.91
N SER A 132 -2.77 21.34 20.54
CA SER A 132 -1.82 20.53 21.30
C SER A 132 -0.64 21.42 21.66
N THR A 133 -0.59 21.82 22.92
CA THR A 133 0.47 22.59 23.56
C THR A 133 1.81 21.85 23.67
N ASP A 134 1.99 20.74 22.95
CA ASP A 134 3.26 20.02 22.87
C ASP A 134 4.06 20.55 21.67
N ALA A 135 4.42 21.83 21.78
CA ALA A 135 5.37 22.50 20.93
C ALA A 135 6.80 22.04 21.27
N SER A 136 7.11 20.78 21.01
CA SER A 136 8.49 20.27 21.06
C SER A 136 8.60 18.89 20.40
N THR A 137 8.53 18.81 19.06
CA THR A 137 9.31 17.90 18.15
C THR A 137 8.66 17.46 16.81
N GLU A 138 7.72 18.18 16.18
CA GLU A 138 7.25 17.79 14.82
C GLU A 138 7.18 18.94 13.80
N ALA A 139 8.16 19.84 13.80
CA ALA A 139 8.28 20.90 12.78
C ALA A 139 8.92 20.43 11.44
N ASP A 140 9.31 19.15 11.29
CA ASP A 140 10.22 18.71 10.22
C ASP A 140 9.67 17.65 9.24
N SER A 141 8.38 17.31 9.26
CA SER A 141 7.82 16.41 8.23
C SER A 141 6.67 17.07 7.47
N ASN A 142 6.90 17.39 6.19
CA ASN A 142 5.88 17.75 5.19
C ASN A 142 4.90 16.60 4.89
N ILE A 143 4.98 15.49 5.64
CA ILE A 143 4.15 14.31 5.52
C ILE A 143 3.06 14.43 6.57
N LEU A 144 1.85 14.65 6.10
CA LEU A 144 0.70 14.84 6.96
C LEU A 144 0.23 13.51 7.53
N ARG A 145 -0.31 13.57 8.74
CA ARG A 145 -1.21 12.54 9.25
C ARG A 145 -2.46 12.56 8.35
N PHE A 146 -2.86 11.41 7.81
CA PHE A 146 -4.05 11.37 6.97
C PHE A 146 -5.27 11.74 7.83
N PRO A 147 -6.14 12.65 7.35
CA PRO A 147 -7.23 13.20 8.16
C PRO A 147 -8.39 12.21 8.26
N ILE A 148 -8.18 11.06 8.90
CA ILE A 148 -9.18 9.98 9.01
C ILE A 148 -10.54 10.50 9.54
N PHE A 149 -10.53 11.56 10.35
CA PHE A 149 -11.72 12.17 10.94
C PHE A 149 -12.53 13.02 9.95
N ASP A 150 -11.86 13.69 9.00
CA ASP A 150 -12.45 14.71 8.12
C ASP A 150 -12.56 14.25 6.65
N VAL A 151 -12.27 12.98 6.37
CA VAL A 151 -12.38 12.41 5.03
C VAL A 151 -13.85 12.14 4.70
N PRO A 152 -14.35 12.60 3.54
CA PRO A 152 -15.66 12.21 3.04
C PRO A 152 -15.81 10.69 3.03
N LEU A 153 -16.97 10.20 3.50
CA LEU A 153 -17.22 8.77 3.58
C LEU A 153 -17.39 8.18 2.18
N LEU A 154 -16.85 6.97 1.97
CA LEU A 154 -17.08 6.23 0.75
C LEU A 154 -18.52 5.64 0.76
N PRO A 155 -19.31 5.82 -0.30
CA PRO A 155 -20.65 5.24 -0.38
C PRO A 155 -20.62 3.72 -0.17
N ASN A 156 -21.53 3.19 0.63
CA ASN A 156 -21.69 1.76 0.93
C ASN A 156 -20.45 1.07 1.53
N CYS A 157 -19.45 1.82 1.99
CA CYS A 157 -18.24 1.25 2.57
C CYS A 157 -18.42 0.94 4.06
N GLN A 158 -18.07 -0.29 4.47
CA GLN A 158 -18.18 -0.76 5.86
C GLN A 158 -16.85 -0.76 6.61
N CYS A 159 -15.85 -0.01 6.11
CA CYS A 159 -14.56 0.09 6.79
C CYS A 159 -14.69 0.87 8.11
N ILE A 160 -13.67 0.78 8.97
CA ILE A 160 -13.70 1.43 10.29
C ILE A 160 -13.72 2.96 10.21
N VAL A 161 -13.30 3.54 9.09
CA VAL A 161 -13.39 4.98 8.83
C VAL A 161 -14.82 5.38 8.51
N CYS A 162 -15.46 4.68 7.56
CA CYS A 162 -16.84 4.95 7.13
C CYS A 162 -17.90 4.58 8.18
N THR A 163 -17.58 3.67 9.08
CA THR A 163 -18.43 3.32 10.24
C THR A 163 -18.07 4.12 11.50
N GLU A 164 -17.21 5.14 11.37
CA GLU A 164 -16.77 6.07 12.42
C GLU A 164 -16.05 5.43 13.63
N LYS A 165 -15.77 4.12 13.61
CA LYS A 165 -15.04 3.42 14.67
C LYS A 165 -13.61 3.95 14.85
N ALA A 166 -12.96 4.37 13.78
CA ALA A 166 -11.61 4.96 13.83
C ALA A 166 -11.59 6.37 14.42
N ARG A 167 -12.74 7.06 14.53
CA ARG A 167 -12.80 8.43 15.05
C ARG A 167 -12.47 8.55 16.54
N ASN A 168 -12.45 7.42 17.26
CA ASN A 168 -12.09 7.36 18.67
C ASN A 168 -10.58 7.15 18.92
N ILE A 169 -9.76 7.07 17.87
CA ILE A 169 -8.32 6.88 18.00
C ILE A 169 -7.64 8.25 18.09
N THR A 170 -7.24 8.65 19.28
CA THR A 170 -6.61 9.96 19.51
C THR A 170 -5.09 9.96 19.36
N SER A 171 -4.43 8.80 19.52
CA SER A 171 -2.98 8.62 19.35
C SER A 171 -2.65 7.65 18.20
N ILE A 172 -1.69 8.01 17.36
CA ILE A 172 -1.25 7.23 16.18
C ILE A 172 0.18 6.67 16.38
N GLU A 173 0.84 7.03 17.49
CA GLU A 173 2.29 6.80 17.70
C GLU A 173 2.65 5.34 18.03
N ASP A 174 1.68 4.51 18.42
CA ASP A 174 1.88 3.13 18.91
C ASP A 174 1.95 2.07 17.81
N HIS A 175 2.63 2.31 16.68
CA HIS A 175 2.78 1.33 15.59
C HIS A 175 1.44 0.74 15.08
N TYR A 176 0.39 1.56 15.03
CA TYR A 176 -0.96 1.17 14.67
C TYR A 176 -1.65 0.19 15.64
N ALA A 177 -1.17 0.04 16.87
CA ALA A 177 -1.73 -0.88 17.86
C ALA A 177 -3.23 -0.60 18.13
N ALA A 178 -3.64 0.68 18.17
CA ALA A 178 -5.04 1.06 18.35
C ALA A 178 -5.96 0.61 17.20
N TYR A 179 -5.42 0.43 15.99
CA TYR A 179 -6.18 0.02 14.82
C TYR A 179 -6.31 -1.50 14.68
N VAL A 180 -5.36 -2.27 15.20
CA VAL A 180 -5.33 -3.73 15.05
C VAL A 180 -6.59 -4.39 15.62
N PRO A 181 -7.07 -4.08 16.85
CA PRO A 181 -8.31 -4.63 17.37
C PRO A 181 -9.56 -4.27 16.55
N LEU A 182 -9.52 -3.18 15.79
CA LEU A 182 -10.63 -2.75 14.94
C LEU A 182 -10.61 -3.39 13.55
N CYS A 183 -9.50 -4.03 13.16
CA CYS A 183 -9.41 -4.70 11.87
C CYS A 183 -10.37 -5.89 11.80
N ARG A 184 -10.85 -6.22 10.61
CA ARG A 184 -11.60 -7.47 10.38
C ARG A 184 -10.67 -8.67 10.60
N PRO A 185 -11.14 -9.80 11.15
CA PRO A 185 -10.34 -11.01 11.27
C PRO A 185 -9.96 -11.56 9.89
N ILE A 186 -8.77 -12.18 9.77
CA ILE A 186 -8.24 -12.72 8.51
C ILE A 186 -9.21 -13.70 7.85
N GLN A 187 -9.99 -14.46 8.63
CA GLN A 187 -10.96 -15.45 8.13
C GLN A 187 -11.94 -14.89 7.11
N GLU A 188 -12.29 -13.60 7.20
CA GLU A 188 -13.22 -12.95 6.26
C GLU A 188 -12.63 -12.71 4.87
N PHE A 189 -11.32 -12.90 4.71
CA PHE A 189 -10.59 -12.73 3.45
C PHE A 189 -10.13 -14.07 2.86
N LEU A 190 -10.33 -15.18 3.58
CA LEU A 190 -9.90 -16.50 3.16
C LEU A 190 -10.86 -17.12 2.14
N LEU A 191 -10.32 -18.04 1.34
CA LEU A 191 -11.17 -18.91 0.52
C LEU A 191 -11.98 -19.85 1.41
N PRO A 192 -13.15 -20.32 0.94
CA PRO A 192 -13.83 -21.46 1.53
C PRO A 192 -12.86 -22.65 1.66
N LYS A 193 -12.97 -23.43 2.74
CA LYS A 193 -12.04 -24.54 3.00
C LYS A 193 -11.99 -25.57 1.86
N THR A 194 -13.09 -25.74 1.14
CA THR A 194 -13.22 -26.63 -0.03
C THR A 194 -12.38 -26.19 -1.22
N ASP A 195 -12.04 -24.91 -1.29
CA ASP A 195 -11.46 -24.28 -2.48
C ASP A 195 -9.95 -24.03 -2.29
N VAL A 196 -9.37 -24.50 -1.18
CA VAL A 196 -7.94 -24.34 -0.87
C VAL A 196 -7.13 -25.44 -1.56
N PRO A 197 -6.29 -25.12 -2.55
CA PRO A 197 -5.51 -26.14 -3.25
C PRO A 197 -4.40 -26.73 -2.38
N GLU A 198 -4.15 -28.03 -2.52
CA GLU A 198 -3.14 -28.76 -1.74
C GLU A 198 -1.71 -28.21 -1.91
N TYR A 199 -1.38 -27.66 -3.08
CA TYR A 199 -0.04 -27.12 -3.34
C TYR A 199 0.31 -25.90 -2.46
N LEU A 200 -0.67 -25.28 -1.79
CA LEU A 200 -0.41 -24.16 -0.87
C LEU A 200 0.17 -24.62 0.46
N PHE A 201 -0.04 -25.87 0.86
CA PHE A 201 0.47 -26.40 2.12
C PHE A 201 1.98 -26.59 2.04
N LEU A 202 2.68 -26.19 3.10
CA LEU A 202 4.14 -26.29 3.12
C LEU A 202 4.55 -27.75 3.19
N SER A 203 5.56 -28.12 2.41
CA SER A 203 6.18 -29.44 2.48
C SER A 203 6.84 -29.66 3.85
N LYS A 204 7.04 -30.92 4.25
CA LYS A 204 7.78 -31.25 5.49
C LYS A 204 9.16 -30.60 5.50
N SER A 205 9.88 -30.64 4.38
CA SER A 205 11.20 -30.03 4.23
C SER A 205 11.19 -28.51 4.37
N ASP A 206 10.18 -27.82 3.84
CA ASP A 206 10.06 -26.37 4.00
C ASP A 206 9.77 -26.00 5.45
N LYS A 207 8.91 -26.78 6.14
CA LYS A 207 8.62 -26.58 7.55
C LYS A 207 9.88 -26.75 8.40
N GLU A 208 10.62 -27.83 8.22
CA GLU A 208 11.88 -28.07 8.94
C GLU A 208 12.90 -26.95 8.75
N ARG A 209 13.00 -26.41 7.54
CA ARG A 209 13.99 -25.39 7.19
C ARG A 209 13.59 -23.98 7.60
N PHE A 210 12.32 -23.62 7.46
CA PHE A 210 11.88 -22.22 7.50
C PHE A 210 10.89 -21.90 8.62
N TYR A 211 10.30 -22.88 9.31
CA TYR A 211 9.22 -22.62 10.29
C TYR A 211 9.56 -21.54 11.32
N ARG A 212 10.80 -21.53 11.83
CA ARG A 212 11.26 -20.58 12.86
C ARG A 212 11.34 -19.11 12.40
N ILE A 213 11.37 -18.87 11.10
CA ILE A 213 11.45 -17.52 10.51
C ILE A 213 10.14 -17.07 9.87
N LEU A 214 9.10 -17.93 9.88
CA LEU A 214 7.80 -17.56 9.33
C LEU A 214 7.07 -16.65 10.30
N ASP A 215 6.48 -15.60 9.74
CA ASP A 215 5.39 -14.89 10.41
C ASP A 215 4.11 -15.71 10.24
N ILE A 216 3.61 -16.32 11.31
CA ILE A 216 2.46 -17.25 11.26
C ILE A 216 1.24 -16.57 11.88
N VAL A 217 0.13 -16.60 11.14
CA VAL A 217 -1.18 -16.05 11.53
C VAL A 217 -2.25 -17.15 11.57
N SER A 218 -3.33 -16.89 12.29
CA SER A 218 -4.52 -17.76 12.30
C SER A 218 -5.73 -17.02 11.71
N PRO A 219 -6.85 -17.71 11.43
CA PRO A 219 -8.07 -17.07 10.93
C PRO A 219 -8.59 -15.92 11.82
N GLU A 220 -8.36 -16.00 13.13
CA GLU A 220 -8.76 -15.02 14.14
C GLU A 220 -7.73 -13.89 14.29
N SER A 221 -6.58 -13.95 13.62
CA SER A 221 -5.62 -12.87 13.64
C SER A 221 -6.20 -11.62 12.96
N HIS A 222 -5.94 -10.45 13.53
CA HIS A 222 -6.38 -9.14 13.02
C HIS A 222 -5.24 -8.37 12.34
N LYS A 223 -4.14 -9.06 12.02
CA LYS A 223 -2.94 -8.48 11.42
C LYS A 223 -2.14 -9.55 10.69
N SER A 224 -1.66 -9.21 9.49
CA SER A 224 -0.68 -9.99 8.73
C SER A 224 0.45 -9.07 8.26
N ALA A 225 1.62 -9.64 7.97
CA ALA A 225 2.75 -8.98 7.35
C ALA A 225 2.47 -8.56 5.89
N CYS A 226 3.29 -7.64 5.37
CA CYS A 226 3.22 -7.14 4.00
C CYS A 226 3.51 -8.25 2.99
N PHE A 227 2.60 -8.46 2.03
CA PHE A 227 2.87 -9.35 0.90
C PHE A 227 3.74 -8.63 -0.14
N THR A 228 4.90 -9.23 -0.44
CA THR A 228 5.86 -8.73 -1.43
C THR A 228 5.84 -9.59 -2.69
N LYS A 229 6.45 -9.11 -3.77
CA LYS A 229 6.59 -9.85 -5.03
C LYS A 229 7.31 -11.20 -4.91
N GLY A 230 8.03 -11.43 -3.81
CA GLY A 230 8.75 -12.67 -3.53
C GLY A 230 7.96 -13.70 -2.73
N TYR A 231 6.71 -13.41 -2.35
CA TYR A 231 5.90 -14.29 -1.52
C TYR A 231 5.70 -15.68 -2.16
N GLY A 232 5.89 -16.73 -1.36
CA GLY A 232 5.87 -18.13 -1.80
C GLY A 232 7.14 -18.61 -2.52
N GLN A 233 8.09 -17.71 -2.84
CA GLN A 233 9.41 -18.07 -3.37
C GLN A 233 10.51 -17.87 -2.34
N ARG A 234 10.33 -16.86 -1.46
CA ARG A 234 11.15 -16.63 -0.28
C ARG A 234 10.20 -16.62 0.91
N PHE A 235 10.63 -17.23 2.00
CA PHE A 235 9.81 -17.39 3.20
C PHE A 235 9.97 -16.21 4.17
N GLU A 236 11.20 -15.71 4.32
CA GLU A 236 11.49 -14.60 5.23
C GLU A 236 11.03 -13.25 4.67
N GLY A 237 10.29 -12.48 5.47
CA GLY A 237 10.00 -11.08 5.20
C GLY A 237 9.17 -10.82 3.93
N THR A 238 8.48 -11.83 3.40
CA THR A 238 7.68 -11.69 2.16
C THR A 238 6.17 -11.67 2.37
N GLY A 239 5.71 -11.99 3.58
CA GLY A 239 4.29 -12.07 3.95
C GLY A 239 4.08 -13.14 5.02
N SER A 240 2.90 -13.14 5.64
CA SER A 240 2.53 -14.15 6.64
C SER A 240 2.19 -15.49 6.00
N PHE A 241 2.22 -16.55 6.80
CA PHE A 241 1.70 -17.88 6.48
C PHE A 241 0.55 -18.20 7.41
N LEU A 242 -0.42 -18.97 6.94
CA LEU A 242 -1.65 -19.26 7.67
C LEU A 242 -1.60 -20.67 8.25
N THR A 243 -2.06 -20.83 9.50
CA THR A 243 -2.39 -22.14 10.07
C THR A 243 -3.78 -22.11 10.70
N LEU A 244 -4.57 -23.16 10.50
CA LEU A 244 -5.89 -23.34 11.14
C LEU A 244 -5.74 -23.94 12.55
N THR A 245 -4.62 -24.59 12.82
CA THR A 245 -4.31 -25.21 14.11
C THR A 245 -3.02 -24.61 14.65
N ARG A 246 -3.08 -23.94 15.80
CA ARG A 246 -1.90 -23.32 16.44
C ARG A 246 -1.02 -24.34 17.18
N VAL A 247 -1.60 -25.46 17.60
CA VAL A 247 -0.90 -26.52 18.33
C VAL A 247 -1.02 -27.82 17.53
N PRO A 248 0.08 -28.56 17.29
CA PRO A 248 -0.01 -29.94 16.83
C PRO A 248 -0.86 -30.75 17.82
N PRO A 249 -1.73 -31.68 17.39
CA PRO A 249 -2.47 -32.54 18.31
C PRO A 249 -1.49 -33.21 19.30
N ALA A 250 -1.81 -33.18 20.59
CA ALA A 250 -0.93 -33.73 21.64
C ALA A 250 -0.56 -35.21 21.44
N ASP A 251 -1.36 -35.94 20.66
CA ASP A 251 -1.18 -37.35 20.30
C ASP A 251 -0.37 -37.59 19.01
N THR A 252 0.35 -36.59 18.50
CA THR A 252 1.17 -36.74 17.30
C THR A 252 2.62 -36.32 17.56
N ASP A 253 3.59 -37.10 17.06
CA ASP A 253 5.01 -36.72 16.94
C ASP A 253 5.23 -35.50 15.99
N ALA A 254 4.17 -34.79 15.64
CA ALA A 254 4.17 -33.70 14.68
C ALA A 254 4.84 -32.47 15.28
N THR A 255 6.05 -32.18 14.82
CA THR A 255 6.83 -30.99 15.21
C THR A 255 6.25 -29.67 14.67
N PHE A 256 5.33 -29.74 13.70
CA PHE A 256 4.81 -28.57 12.98
C PHE A 256 3.30 -28.68 12.75
N PRO A 257 2.57 -27.54 12.66
CA PRO A 257 1.15 -27.56 12.33
C PRO A 257 0.89 -28.20 10.96
N PRO A 258 -0.05 -29.17 10.86
CA PRO A 258 -0.36 -29.84 9.60
C PRO A 258 -0.96 -28.85 8.59
N THR A 259 -1.74 -27.89 9.07
CA THR A 259 -2.50 -26.94 8.26
C THR A 259 -1.70 -25.70 7.83
N LEU A 260 -0.39 -25.63 8.12
CA LEU A 260 0.45 -24.51 7.74
C LEU A 260 0.59 -24.40 6.21
N ARG A 261 0.10 -23.30 5.66
CA ARG A 261 0.06 -23.02 4.22
C ARG A 261 0.37 -21.56 3.88
N ALA A 262 0.73 -21.32 2.63
CA ALA A 262 0.74 -19.98 2.07
C ALA A 262 -0.69 -19.48 1.81
N PHE A 263 -0.88 -18.16 1.76
CA PHE A 263 -2.10 -17.55 1.23
C PHE A 263 -2.22 -17.78 -0.28
N HIS A 264 -3.43 -18.03 -0.76
CA HIS A 264 -3.78 -18.04 -2.17
C HIS A 264 -3.79 -16.59 -2.72
N SER A 265 -3.58 -16.42 -4.03
CA SER A 265 -3.58 -15.12 -4.69
C SER A 265 -4.91 -14.38 -4.52
N LYS A 266 -6.04 -15.10 -4.58
CA LYS A 266 -7.37 -14.52 -4.29
C LYS A 266 -7.48 -13.99 -2.85
N GLU A 267 -6.94 -14.69 -1.86
CA GLU A 267 -6.95 -14.24 -0.47
C GLU A 267 -6.08 -12.98 -0.29
N ILE A 268 -4.93 -12.93 -0.97
CA ILE A 268 -4.07 -11.73 -0.99
C ILE A 268 -4.79 -10.57 -1.71
N ALA A 269 -5.48 -10.82 -2.82
CA ALA A 269 -6.26 -9.82 -3.53
C ALA A 269 -7.41 -9.28 -2.65
N ASN A 270 -8.09 -10.14 -1.90
CA ASN A 270 -9.11 -9.75 -0.92
C ASN A 270 -8.52 -8.86 0.18
N LEU A 271 -7.35 -9.22 0.73
CA LEU A 271 -6.62 -8.39 1.71
C LEU A 271 -6.10 -7.07 1.12
N MET A 272 -5.91 -7.00 -0.21
CA MET A 272 -5.63 -5.76 -0.95
C MET A 272 -6.90 -5.01 -1.36
N CYS A 273 -8.08 -5.51 -0.97
CA CYS A 273 -9.41 -4.96 -1.22
C CYS A 273 -9.76 -4.84 -2.71
N PHE A 274 -9.23 -5.73 -3.54
CA PHE A 274 -9.73 -5.87 -4.90
C PHE A 274 -11.22 -6.27 -4.89
N PRO A 275 -11.99 -5.86 -5.91
CA PRO A 275 -13.38 -6.28 -6.06
C PRO A 275 -13.57 -7.80 -5.99
N ALA A 276 -14.73 -8.25 -5.52
CA ALA A 276 -15.02 -9.68 -5.35
C ALA A 276 -14.98 -10.44 -6.68
N ASP A 277 -15.33 -9.77 -7.78
CA ASP A 277 -15.30 -10.24 -9.17
C ASP A 277 -13.94 -10.06 -9.85
N PHE A 278 -12.93 -9.51 -9.16
CA PHE A 278 -11.57 -9.42 -9.73
C PHE A 278 -10.96 -10.82 -9.90
N GLU A 279 -10.60 -11.15 -11.13
CA GLU A 279 -9.97 -12.41 -11.50
C GLU A 279 -8.75 -12.18 -12.41
N PHE A 280 -7.81 -13.12 -12.36
CA PHE A 280 -6.69 -13.16 -13.30
C PHE A 280 -7.05 -14.07 -14.47
N PRO A 281 -6.52 -13.78 -15.68
CA PRO A 281 -6.62 -14.73 -16.78
C PRO A 281 -6.10 -16.12 -16.37
N GLU A 282 -6.70 -17.17 -16.92
CA GLU A 282 -6.44 -18.56 -16.54
C GLU A 282 -4.97 -18.95 -16.75
N GLU A 283 -4.34 -18.41 -17.80
CA GLU A 283 -2.95 -18.64 -18.17
C GLU A 283 -1.93 -18.02 -17.19
N VAL A 284 -2.36 -17.08 -16.34
CA VAL A 284 -1.48 -16.46 -15.36
C VAL A 284 -1.33 -17.40 -14.17
N THR A 285 -0.17 -18.01 -14.03
CA THR A 285 0.11 -18.96 -12.93
C THR A 285 -0.01 -18.32 -11.56
N GLU A 286 -0.34 -19.11 -10.55
CA GLU A 286 -0.45 -18.64 -9.16
C GLU A 286 0.81 -17.90 -8.66
N LYS A 287 1.99 -18.34 -9.09
CA LYS A 287 3.27 -17.68 -8.81
C LYS A 287 3.34 -16.28 -9.43
N GLN A 288 2.86 -16.12 -10.66
CA GLN A 288 2.79 -14.82 -11.33
C GLN A 288 1.74 -13.92 -10.68
N ARG A 289 0.55 -14.46 -10.33
CA ARG A 289 -0.51 -13.72 -9.61
C ARG A 289 0.01 -13.12 -8.31
N LYS A 290 0.66 -13.93 -7.45
CA LYS A 290 1.28 -13.46 -6.19
C LYS A 290 2.35 -12.39 -6.43
N ARG A 291 3.16 -12.55 -7.48
CA ARG A 291 4.17 -11.57 -7.86
C ARG A 291 3.55 -10.23 -8.27
N LEU A 292 2.47 -10.26 -9.05
CA LEU A 292 1.73 -9.07 -9.49
C LEU A 292 1.09 -8.37 -8.28
N LEU A 293 0.37 -9.10 -7.45
CA LEU A 293 -0.24 -8.58 -6.21
C LEU A 293 0.79 -7.99 -5.26
N GLY A 294 1.94 -8.65 -5.09
CA GLY A 294 3.02 -8.13 -4.25
C GLY A 294 3.53 -6.74 -4.66
N ASN A 295 3.43 -6.38 -5.95
CA ASN A 295 3.75 -5.05 -6.48
C ASN A 295 2.54 -4.10 -6.56
N SER A 296 1.34 -4.57 -6.23
CA SER A 296 0.11 -3.79 -6.38
C SER A 296 -0.13 -2.83 -5.20
N ILE A 297 -1.24 -2.11 -5.24
CA ILE A 297 -1.68 -1.20 -4.18
C ILE A 297 -2.71 -1.88 -3.27
N ASN A 298 -3.11 -1.21 -2.18
CA ASN A 298 -4.36 -1.54 -1.51
C ASN A 298 -5.46 -0.60 -2.06
N VAL A 299 -6.50 -1.18 -2.64
CA VAL A 299 -7.55 -0.45 -3.36
C VAL A 299 -8.37 0.42 -2.42
N LEU A 300 -8.67 -0.04 -1.20
CA LEU A 300 -9.47 0.71 -0.23
C LEU A 300 -8.76 1.99 0.23
N VAL A 301 -7.47 1.89 0.55
CA VAL A 301 -6.66 3.06 0.93
C VAL A 301 -6.66 4.11 -0.20
N VAL A 302 -6.42 3.67 -1.43
CA VAL A 302 -6.40 4.56 -2.60
C VAL A 302 -7.78 5.16 -2.87
N ALA A 303 -8.86 4.40 -2.72
CA ALA A 303 -10.22 4.90 -2.87
C ALA A 303 -10.52 6.03 -1.87
N HIS A 304 -10.09 5.90 -0.60
CA HIS A 304 -10.24 6.97 0.38
C HIS A 304 -9.46 8.24 0.01
N ILE A 305 -8.24 8.09 -0.50
CA ILE A 305 -7.43 9.24 -0.96
C ILE A 305 -8.11 9.91 -2.16
N LEU A 306 -8.58 9.14 -3.14
CA LEU A 306 -9.27 9.65 -4.31
C LEU A 306 -10.55 10.40 -3.92
N ASN A 307 -11.38 9.81 -3.05
CA ASN A 307 -12.62 10.42 -2.59
C ASN A 307 -12.36 11.71 -1.81
N TRP A 308 -11.36 11.72 -0.95
CA TRP A 308 -10.97 12.92 -0.22
C TRP A 308 -10.41 14.02 -1.14
N ALA A 309 -9.55 13.65 -2.09
CA ALA A 309 -8.87 14.61 -2.92
C ALA A 309 -9.72 15.16 -4.05
N PHE A 310 -10.58 14.34 -4.66
CA PHE A 310 -11.15 14.62 -5.98
C PHE A 310 -12.68 14.53 -6.05
N SER A 311 -13.37 14.13 -4.99
CA SER A 311 -14.83 14.20 -4.98
C SER A 311 -15.26 15.66 -4.97
N THR A 312 -16.18 16.00 -5.87
CA THR A 312 -16.83 17.32 -5.90
C THR A 312 -17.74 17.44 -4.68
N ASN A 313 -17.53 18.48 -3.87
CA ASN A 313 -18.59 19.01 -3.01
C ASN A 313 -19.55 19.85 -3.86
#